data_AF-A0A1H4JGM7-F1
#
_entry.id   AF-A0A1H4JGM7-F1
#
_cell.length_a   1.000
_cell.length_b   1.000
_cell.length_c   1.000
_cell.angle_alpha   90.00
_cell.angle_beta   90.00
_cell.angle_gamma   90.00
#
_symmetry.space_group_name_H-M   'P 1'
#
loop_
_entity.id
_entity.type
_entity.pdbx_description
1 polymer ?
#
loop_
_entity_poly.entity_id
_entity_poly.type
_entity_poly.pdbx_seq_one_letter_code
_entity_poly.pdbx_strand_id
1 'polypeptide(L)'
;MTIGIAAYGKGSVAAIRATVSAAELYGRGAIGGFAVLAVIEADGSVAYRTTQNGGISSLDLPEDWFWARCAAAISSGPDRPEPLTQFLVGRAGSGLVTGHRLPNSVLADGVSVNSAVLEKLAGGETPQVSVDAALAQDPELDAGLIAVTIDGRLGTGNSGRVLRRDDLGQAHREEGGCGFSLLHNSIFAATGTCQALAEVLGELAWQELTGTQAGHAIIRLEAPVTVEAAARDRVHIDLNGRIVALQSADPRVCKARRLGTAVYLSTEVWQEGQLVGFAETELVARLADGLAHPHGLPVQRSMMMRRSNVTA
;
A
#
# COMPACT_ATOMS: atom_id res chain seq x y z
N MET A 1 -5.05 -13.88 -4.05
CA MET A 1 -5.58 -12.89 -3.09
C MET A 1 -4.40 -12.16 -2.53
N THR A 2 -4.11 -10.97 -3.02
CA THR A 2 -2.81 -10.31 -2.82
C THR A 2 -2.87 -8.94 -3.49
N ILE A 3 -2.11 -8.00 -2.95
CA ILE A 3 -1.66 -6.78 -3.62
C ILE A 3 -0.17 -6.93 -3.93
N GLY A 4 0.24 -6.59 -5.15
CA GLY A 4 1.64 -6.46 -5.56
C GLY A 4 1.88 -5.05 -6.07
N ILE A 5 2.99 -4.44 -5.66
CA ILE A 5 3.40 -3.11 -6.13
C ILE A 5 4.90 -3.08 -6.34
N ALA A 6 5.35 -2.45 -7.43
CA ALA A 6 6.74 -2.08 -7.61
C ALA A 6 6.84 -0.61 -7.96
N ALA A 7 7.89 0.05 -7.49
CA ALA A 7 8.13 1.47 -7.71
C ALA A 7 9.61 1.75 -7.92
N TYR A 8 9.90 2.76 -8.75
CA TYR A 8 11.22 3.32 -8.90
C TYR A 8 11.19 4.85 -8.81
N GLY A 9 12.33 5.44 -8.45
CA GLY A 9 12.48 6.87 -8.21
C GLY A 9 12.73 7.20 -6.74
N LYS A 10 12.95 8.49 -6.45
CA LYS A 10 13.07 8.97 -5.07
C LYS A 10 11.72 8.76 -4.38
N GLY A 11 11.72 8.17 -3.19
CA GLY A 11 10.48 7.88 -2.46
C GLY A 11 9.82 6.54 -2.81
N SER A 12 10.48 5.64 -3.56
CA SER A 12 9.93 4.33 -3.94
C SER A 12 9.37 3.52 -2.76
N VAL A 13 10.11 3.45 -1.65
CA VAL A 13 9.68 2.77 -0.42
C VAL A 13 8.53 3.50 0.27
N ALA A 14 8.53 4.84 0.27
CA ALA A 14 7.43 5.63 0.83
C ALA A 14 6.13 5.41 0.05
N ALA A 15 6.21 5.40 -1.29
CA ALA A 15 5.09 5.12 -2.19
C ALA A 15 4.50 3.74 -1.92
N ILE A 16 5.34 2.71 -1.85
CA ILE A 16 4.91 1.34 -1.52
C ILE A 16 4.24 1.27 -0.16
N ARG A 17 4.85 1.89 0.86
CA ARG A 17 4.28 1.90 2.21
C ARG A 17 2.93 2.61 2.24
N ALA A 18 2.81 3.77 1.59
CA ALA A 18 1.55 4.52 1.51
C ALA A 18 0.45 3.71 0.82
N THR A 19 0.76 3.09 -0.32
CA THR A 19 -0.20 2.26 -1.07
C THR A 19 -0.64 1.03 -0.27
N VAL A 20 0.28 0.25 0.27
CA VAL A 20 -0.10 -0.98 0.98
C VAL A 20 -0.81 -0.66 2.30
N SER A 21 -0.37 0.37 3.05
CA SER A 21 -1.09 0.82 4.25
C SER A 21 -2.49 1.35 3.91
N ALA A 22 -2.67 2.06 2.81
CA ALA A 22 -3.99 2.50 2.37
C ALA A 22 -4.88 1.31 1.98
N ALA A 23 -4.32 0.27 1.33
CA ALA A 23 -5.07 -0.95 1.04
C ALA A 23 -5.50 -1.68 2.33
N GLU A 24 -4.67 -1.66 3.38
CA GLU A 24 -4.99 -2.23 4.70
C GLU A 24 -6.06 -1.41 5.46
N LEU A 25 -6.10 -0.09 5.26
CA LEU A 25 -7.07 0.82 5.90
C LEU A 25 -8.42 0.84 5.18
N TYR A 26 -8.37 1.05 3.86
CA TYR A 26 -9.51 1.35 3.01
C TYR A 26 -10.10 0.09 2.37
N GLY A 27 -9.24 -0.89 2.13
CA GLY A 27 -9.62 -2.17 1.56
C GLY A 27 -10.24 -3.11 2.59
N ARG A 28 -11.09 -3.99 2.10
CA ARG A 28 -11.68 -5.12 2.80
C ARG A 28 -11.35 -6.40 2.05
N GLY A 29 -11.33 -7.51 2.77
CA GLY A 29 -11.01 -8.82 2.20
C GLY A 29 -9.61 -9.27 2.63
N ALA A 30 -8.86 -9.84 1.70
CA ALA A 30 -7.62 -10.55 2.02
C ALA A 30 -6.40 -9.62 2.04
N ILE A 31 -6.31 -8.74 3.04
CA ILE A 31 -5.21 -7.79 3.25
C ILE A 31 -4.86 -7.65 4.74
N GLY A 32 -3.64 -7.18 5.06
CA GLY A 32 -3.20 -6.89 6.44
C GLY A 32 -2.56 -8.04 7.22
N GLY A 33 -2.25 -9.16 6.57
CA GLY A 33 -1.56 -10.31 7.15
C GLY A 33 -0.09 -10.37 6.74
N PHE A 34 0.24 -11.25 5.79
CA PHE A 34 1.61 -11.38 5.31
C PHE A 34 2.03 -10.17 4.48
N ALA A 35 3.31 -9.77 4.59
CA ALA A 35 3.92 -8.80 3.70
C ALA A 35 5.40 -9.12 3.45
N VAL A 36 5.85 -8.82 2.24
CA VAL A 36 7.26 -8.82 1.85
C VAL A 36 7.54 -7.48 1.20
N LEU A 37 8.56 -6.77 1.66
CA LEU A 37 9.12 -5.61 0.99
C LEU A 37 10.59 -5.88 0.68
N ALA A 38 11.00 -5.58 -0.54
CA ALA A 38 12.40 -5.59 -0.91
C ALA A 38 12.83 -4.28 -1.54
N VAL A 39 14.10 -3.97 -1.38
CA VAL A 39 14.79 -2.85 -2.03
C VAL A 39 16.03 -3.35 -2.73
N ILE A 40 16.44 -2.63 -3.77
CA ILE A 40 17.82 -2.68 -4.26
C ILE A 40 18.58 -1.55 -3.55
N GLU A 41 19.56 -1.94 -2.73
CA GLU A 41 20.38 -1.01 -1.95
C GLU A 41 21.42 -0.30 -2.83
N ALA A 42 22.08 0.72 -2.28
CA ALA A 42 23.01 1.56 -3.04
C ALA A 42 24.22 0.79 -3.58
N ASP A 43 24.62 -0.31 -2.93
CA ASP A 43 25.67 -1.22 -3.39
C ASP A 43 25.17 -2.23 -4.45
N GLY A 44 23.90 -2.15 -4.83
CA GLY A 44 23.25 -3.02 -5.79
C GLY A 44 22.76 -4.35 -5.22
N SER A 45 22.97 -4.60 -3.93
CA SER A 45 22.47 -5.79 -3.24
C SER A 45 20.95 -5.73 -3.04
N VAL A 46 20.32 -6.89 -2.81
CA VAL A 46 18.88 -6.97 -2.55
C VAL A 46 18.67 -7.27 -1.08
N ALA A 47 17.86 -6.44 -0.41
CA ALA A 47 17.53 -6.60 0.99
C ALA A 47 16.02 -6.79 1.17
N TYR A 48 15.63 -7.64 2.12
CA TYR A 48 14.23 -8.04 2.36
C TYR A 48 13.79 -7.75 3.80
N ARG A 49 12.51 -7.41 3.95
CA ARG A 49 11.77 -7.42 5.22
C ARG A 49 10.48 -8.18 4.99
N THR A 50 10.20 -9.12 5.89
CA THR A 50 9.06 -10.02 5.76
C THR A 50 8.31 -10.13 7.07
N THR A 51 7.02 -10.42 6.98
CA THR A 51 6.18 -10.78 8.12
C THR A 51 5.05 -11.68 7.64
N GLN A 52 4.61 -12.60 8.51
CA GLN A 52 3.37 -13.36 8.30
C GLN A 52 2.14 -12.57 8.77
N ASN A 53 2.32 -11.62 9.68
CA ASN A 53 1.22 -10.98 10.40
C ASN A 53 1.42 -9.46 10.55
N GLY A 54 0.33 -8.70 10.45
CA GLY A 54 0.31 -7.25 10.67
C GLY A 54 0.62 -6.40 9.43
N GLY A 55 0.76 -7.03 8.27
CA GLY A 55 0.88 -6.36 6.98
C GLY A 55 2.18 -5.55 6.83
N ILE A 56 2.17 -4.56 5.94
CA ILE A 56 3.33 -3.69 5.71
C ILE A 56 3.69 -2.90 6.98
N SER A 57 2.69 -2.65 7.83
CA SER A 57 2.81 -1.80 9.01
C SER A 57 3.56 -2.47 10.16
N SER A 58 3.75 -3.79 10.13
CA SER A 58 4.57 -4.52 11.11
C SER A 58 6.02 -4.70 10.66
N LEU A 59 6.37 -4.32 9.44
CA LEU A 59 7.75 -4.40 8.95
C LEU A 59 8.62 -3.32 9.62
N ASP A 60 9.74 -3.75 10.21
CA ASP A 60 10.79 -2.86 10.69
C ASP A 60 11.70 -2.46 9.53
N LEU A 61 11.42 -1.29 8.94
CA LEU A 61 12.13 -0.76 7.77
C LEU A 61 13.26 0.17 8.21
N PRO A 62 14.53 -0.11 7.83
CA PRO A 62 15.64 0.81 8.06
C PRO A 62 15.37 2.19 7.43
N GLU A 63 15.80 3.26 8.09
CA GLU A 63 15.65 4.64 7.56
C GLU A 63 16.34 4.79 6.19
N ASP A 64 17.46 4.10 6.02
CA ASP A 64 18.30 4.00 4.84
C ASP A 64 17.51 3.56 3.60
N TRP A 65 16.51 2.70 3.79
CA TRP A 65 15.68 2.16 2.70
C TRP A 65 14.84 3.24 2.03
N PHE A 66 14.51 4.34 2.72
CA PHE A 66 13.76 5.45 2.12
C PHE A 66 14.57 6.22 1.06
N TRP A 67 15.88 5.97 0.98
CA TRP A 67 16.76 6.47 -0.09
C TRP A 67 16.88 5.50 -1.27
N ALA A 68 16.41 4.25 -1.13
CA ALA A 68 16.43 3.29 -2.22
C ALA A 68 15.59 3.79 -3.39
N ARG A 69 16.12 3.60 -4.60
CA ARG A 69 15.48 4.06 -5.84
C ARG A 69 14.63 2.99 -6.52
N CYS A 70 14.68 1.76 -6.04
CA CYS A 70 13.96 0.64 -6.62
C CYS A 70 13.49 -0.26 -5.48
N ALA A 71 12.19 -0.47 -5.41
CA ALA A 71 11.56 -1.24 -4.37
C ALA A 71 10.33 -1.97 -4.91
N ALA A 72 9.98 -3.07 -4.26
CA ALA A 72 8.77 -3.82 -4.54
C ALA A 72 8.20 -4.40 -3.26
N ALA A 73 6.88 -4.64 -3.25
CA ALA A 73 6.22 -5.35 -2.17
C ALA A 73 5.09 -6.24 -2.68
N ILE A 74 4.80 -7.27 -1.89
CA ILE A 74 3.59 -8.08 -1.98
C ILE A 74 2.99 -8.28 -0.60
N SER A 75 1.67 -8.21 -0.49
CA SER A 75 0.94 -8.38 0.78
C SER A 75 -0.38 -9.12 0.57
N SER A 76 -0.86 -9.85 1.57
CA SER A 76 -2.24 -10.37 1.64
C SER A 76 -2.70 -10.69 3.07
N GLY A 77 -3.94 -11.15 3.22
CA GLY A 77 -4.52 -11.52 4.52
C GLY A 77 -4.01 -12.84 5.11
N PRO A 78 -4.10 -13.99 4.41
CA PRO A 78 -3.70 -15.28 5.00
C PRO A 78 -2.19 -15.48 5.08
N ASP A 79 -1.75 -16.29 6.06
CA ASP A 79 -0.39 -16.83 6.15
C ASP A 79 0.02 -17.52 4.85
N ARG A 80 1.32 -17.47 4.54
CA ARG A 80 1.88 -18.07 3.33
C ARG A 80 2.99 -19.06 3.62
N PRO A 81 3.20 -20.06 2.74
CA PRO A 81 4.34 -20.94 2.83
C PRO A 81 5.66 -20.15 2.90
N GLU A 82 6.52 -20.53 3.85
CA GLU A 82 7.87 -20.02 3.95
C GLU A 82 8.80 -20.70 2.92
N PRO A 83 9.89 -20.05 2.47
CA PRO A 83 10.26 -18.66 2.80
C PRO A 83 9.35 -17.65 2.07
N LEU A 84 8.91 -16.60 2.77
CA LEU A 84 8.04 -15.57 2.15
C LEU A 84 8.67 -14.86 0.94
N THR A 85 10.00 -14.79 0.89
CA THR A 85 10.73 -14.23 -0.26
C THR A 85 10.50 -14.97 -1.56
N GLN A 86 9.90 -16.18 -1.56
CA GLN A 86 9.53 -16.84 -2.81
C GLN A 86 8.49 -16.06 -3.63
N PHE A 87 7.66 -15.23 -2.98
CA PHE A 87 6.61 -14.44 -3.65
C PHE A 87 7.12 -13.11 -4.25
N LEU A 88 8.32 -12.69 -3.86
CA LEU A 88 8.99 -11.50 -4.37
C LEU A 88 10.47 -11.82 -4.48
N VAL A 89 10.93 -12.04 -5.71
CA VAL A 89 12.32 -12.41 -5.99
C VAL A 89 13.09 -11.19 -6.49
N GLY A 90 14.39 -11.18 -6.23
CA GLY A 90 15.27 -10.09 -6.63
C GLY A 90 16.67 -10.59 -6.90
N ARG A 91 17.37 -9.94 -7.84
CA ARG A 91 18.76 -10.21 -8.20
C ARG A 91 19.56 -8.93 -8.15
N ALA A 92 20.70 -9.00 -7.47
CA ALA A 92 21.62 -7.88 -7.35
C ALA A 92 22.02 -7.34 -8.72
N GLY A 93 22.00 -6.03 -8.89
CA GLY A 93 22.32 -5.36 -10.15
C GLY A 93 21.32 -5.55 -11.30
N SER A 94 20.22 -6.28 -11.11
CA SER A 94 19.21 -6.50 -12.16
C SER A 94 17.87 -5.86 -11.84
N GLY A 95 17.13 -6.41 -10.87
CA GLY A 95 15.76 -6.01 -10.63
C GLY A 95 15.04 -6.84 -9.56
N LEU A 96 13.78 -6.49 -9.34
CA LEU A 96 12.83 -7.17 -8.46
C LEU A 96 11.63 -7.63 -9.30
N VAL A 97 11.10 -8.81 -8.98
CA VAL A 97 9.87 -9.34 -9.57
C VAL A 97 8.91 -9.73 -8.46
N THR A 98 7.76 -9.07 -8.46
CA THR A 98 6.64 -9.30 -7.55
C THR A 98 5.38 -9.56 -8.36
N GLY A 99 4.22 -9.52 -7.71
CA GLY A 99 2.94 -9.62 -8.40
C GLY A 99 1.80 -9.89 -7.45
N HIS A 100 0.76 -10.52 -7.99
CA HIS A 100 -0.40 -10.92 -7.22
C HIS A 100 -0.87 -12.31 -7.70
N ARG A 101 -1.82 -12.91 -6.96
CA ARG A 101 -2.21 -14.31 -6.99
C ARG A 101 -1.06 -15.21 -6.52
N LEU A 102 -0.43 -15.94 -7.43
CA LEU A 102 0.68 -16.86 -7.16
C LEU A 102 1.84 -16.53 -8.11
N PRO A 103 2.56 -15.41 -7.91
CA PRO A 103 3.70 -15.05 -8.76
C PRO A 103 4.85 -16.06 -8.68
N ASN A 104 4.85 -16.92 -7.66
CA ASN A 104 5.79 -18.02 -7.47
C ASN A 104 5.30 -19.36 -8.08
N SER A 105 4.24 -19.35 -8.91
CA SER A 105 3.74 -20.57 -9.56
C SER A 105 4.86 -21.24 -10.35
N VAL A 106 5.00 -22.55 -10.17
CA VAL A 106 6.05 -23.36 -10.81
C VAL A 106 5.61 -23.73 -12.22
N LEU A 107 6.46 -23.42 -13.20
CA LEU A 107 6.28 -23.79 -14.60
C LEU A 107 6.63 -25.26 -14.84
N ALA A 108 6.37 -25.77 -16.05
CA ALA A 108 6.62 -27.16 -16.41
C ALA A 108 8.08 -27.59 -16.28
N ASP A 109 9.03 -26.66 -16.36
CA ASP A 109 10.47 -26.89 -16.20
C ASP A 109 10.95 -26.86 -14.73
N GLY A 110 10.04 -26.64 -13.79
CA GLY A 110 10.34 -26.57 -12.36
C GLY A 110 10.77 -25.19 -11.86
N VAL A 111 10.89 -24.19 -12.73
CA VAL A 111 11.24 -22.81 -12.35
C VAL A 111 9.97 -22.02 -12.04
N SER A 112 9.98 -21.20 -11.00
CA SER A 112 8.85 -20.32 -10.71
C SER A 112 8.76 -19.17 -11.73
N VAL A 113 7.54 -18.78 -12.10
CA VAL A 113 7.33 -17.79 -13.17
C VAL A 113 7.98 -16.43 -12.86
N ASN A 114 7.97 -15.96 -11.60
CA ASN A 114 8.70 -14.77 -11.20
C ASN A 114 10.23 -14.91 -11.33
N SER A 115 10.79 -16.08 -11.02
CA SER A 115 12.23 -16.35 -11.20
C SER A 115 12.62 -16.42 -12.67
N ALA A 116 11.75 -16.96 -13.53
CA ALA A 116 11.96 -16.98 -14.97
C ALA A 116 12.00 -15.56 -15.57
N VAL A 117 11.13 -14.65 -15.10
CA VAL A 117 11.21 -13.23 -15.47
C VAL A 117 12.52 -12.62 -14.96
N LEU A 118 12.89 -12.87 -13.71
CA LEU A 118 14.11 -12.31 -13.12
C LEU A 118 15.38 -12.74 -13.86
N GLU A 119 15.45 -13.97 -14.36
CA GLU A 119 16.56 -14.45 -15.17
C GLU A 119 16.65 -13.69 -16.51
N LYS A 120 15.52 -13.43 -17.16
CA LYS A 120 15.49 -12.62 -18.40
C LYS A 120 15.94 -11.19 -18.17
N LEU A 121 15.53 -10.57 -17.05
CA LEU A 121 16.01 -9.25 -16.64
C LEU A 121 17.54 -9.25 -16.44
N ALA A 122 18.08 -10.29 -15.82
CA ALA A 122 19.53 -10.44 -15.65
C ALA A 122 20.27 -10.61 -16.97
N GLY A 123 19.61 -11.21 -17.97
CA GLY A 123 20.06 -11.26 -19.37
C GLY A 123 19.95 -9.92 -20.13
N GLY A 124 19.44 -8.86 -19.50
CA GLY A 124 19.30 -7.53 -20.10
C GLY A 124 18.02 -7.34 -20.92
N GLU A 125 17.07 -8.27 -20.83
CA GLU A 125 15.78 -8.17 -21.51
C GLU A 125 14.90 -7.10 -20.82
N THR A 126 14.01 -6.45 -21.58
CA THR A 126 13.18 -5.38 -21.03
C THR A 126 12.06 -5.95 -20.15
N PRO A 127 11.68 -5.28 -19.04
CA PRO A 127 10.72 -5.84 -18.10
C PRO A 127 9.38 -6.24 -18.71
N GLN A 128 8.79 -5.40 -19.57
CA GLN A 128 7.51 -5.71 -20.19
C GLN A 128 7.61 -6.96 -21.10
N VAL A 129 8.67 -7.07 -21.91
CA VAL A 129 8.88 -8.23 -22.78
C VAL A 129 9.03 -9.51 -21.96
N SER A 130 9.80 -9.45 -20.87
CA SER A 130 10.01 -10.61 -20.01
C SER A 130 8.72 -11.07 -19.32
N VAL A 131 7.92 -10.12 -18.83
CA VAL A 131 6.61 -10.39 -18.21
C VAL A 131 5.63 -10.98 -19.23
N ASP A 132 5.47 -10.34 -20.39
CA ASP A 132 4.55 -10.80 -21.43
C ASP A 132 4.92 -12.21 -21.90
N ALA A 133 6.21 -12.46 -22.15
CA ALA A 133 6.69 -13.76 -22.57
C ALA A 133 6.50 -14.84 -21.50
N ALA A 134 6.64 -14.51 -20.21
CA ALA A 134 6.41 -15.47 -19.12
C ALA A 134 4.92 -15.81 -18.98
N LEU A 135 4.03 -14.83 -19.09
CA LEU A 135 2.58 -15.03 -18.98
C LEU A 135 1.98 -15.69 -20.23
N ALA A 136 2.59 -15.51 -21.40
CA ALA A 136 2.16 -16.14 -22.65
C ALA A 136 2.50 -17.64 -22.73
N GLN A 137 3.49 -18.12 -21.95
CA GLN A 137 3.89 -19.54 -21.94
C GLN A 137 2.77 -20.46 -21.43
N ASP A 138 2.01 -20.00 -20.43
CA ASP A 138 0.84 -20.71 -19.92
C ASP A 138 -0.25 -19.70 -19.53
N PRO A 139 -1.23 -19.45 -20.43
CA PRO A 139 -2.34 -18.54 -20.17
C PRO A 139 -3.21 -18.94 -18.96
N GLU A 140 -3.13 -20.19 -18.49
CA GLU A 140 -3.90 -20.69 -17.35
C GLU A 140 -3.19 -20.59 -16.01
N LEU A 141 -1.98 -20.02 -15.96
CA LEU A 141 -1.31 -19.65 -14.71
C LEU A 141 -2.20 -18.76 -13.85
N ASP A 142 -2.22 -18.98 -12.54
CA ASP A 142 -2.90 -18.07 -11.60
C ASP A 142 -1.93 -17.01 -11.08
N ALA A 143 -1.39 -16.19 -11.98
CA ALA A 143 -0.37 -15.19 -11.68
C ALA A 143 -0.60 -13.89 -12.46
N GLY A 144 -0.45 -12.77 -11.75
CA GLY A 144 -0.09 -11.50 -12.37
C GLY A 144 1.26 -11.06 -11.83
N LEU A 145 2.06 -10.41 -12.67
CA LEU A 145 3.47 -10.13 -12.44
C LEU A 145 3.76 -8.65 -12.60
N ILE A 146 4.68 -8.17 -11.78
CA ILE A 146 5.26 -6.83 -11.87
C ILE A 146 6.77 -6.99 -11.77
N ALA A 147 7.49 -6.49 -12.77
CA ALA A 147 8.94 -6.43 -12.80
C ALA A 147 9.40 -4.97 -12.72
N VAL A 148 10.44 -4.71 -11.93
CA VAL A 148 11.12 -3.42 -11.88
C VAL A 148 12.62 -3.62 -11.93
N THR A 149 13.32 -2.86 -12.77
CA THR A 149 14.78 -2.92 -12.88
C THR A 149 15.46 -1.79 -12.12
N ILE A 150 16.75 -1.97 -11.84
CA ILE A 150 17.56 -0.96 -11.14
C ILE A 150 17.67 0.36 -11.93
N ASP A 151 17.57 0.30 -13.26
CA ASP A 151 17.60 1.48 -14.14
C ASP A 151 16.23 2.18 -14.28
N GLY A 152 15.21 1.71 -13.57
CA GLY A 152 13.90 2.36 -13.51
C GLY A 152 13.02 2.06 -14.72
N ARG A 153 12.88 0.78 -15.08
CA ARG A 153 11.89 0.33 -16.06
C ARG A 153 10.90 -0.61 -15.40
N LEU A 154 9.64 -0.53 -15.81
CA LEU A 154 8.58 -1.40 -15.32
C LEU A 154 8.06 -2.34 -16.41
N GLY A 155 7.60 -3.49 -15.96
CA GLY A 155 6.82 -4.43 -16.76
C GLY A 155 5.69 -4.98 -15.90
N THR A 156 4.49 -5.09 -16.45
CA THR A 156 3.34 -5.54 -15.67
C THR A 156 2.37 -6.32 -16.55
N GLY A 157 1.72 -7.33 -15.99
CA GLY A 157 0.77 -8.14 -16.74
C GLY A 157 0.02 -9.15 -15.90
N ASN A 158 -1.09 -9.63 -16.44
CA ASN A 158 -1.92 -10.69 -15.88
C ASN A 158 -2.01 -11.84 -16.88
N SER A 159 -1.98 -13.08 -16.40
CA SER A 159 -2.28 -14.23 -17.25
C SER A 159 -3.71 -14.18 -17.78
N GLY A 160 -3.99 -14.98 -18.81
CA GLY A 160 -5.34 -15.12 -19.36
C GLY A 160 -6.37 -15.57 -18.31
N ARG A 161 -6.00 -16.46 -17.40
CA ARG A 161 -6.86 -16.88 -16.27
C ARG A 161 -7.16 -15.73 -15.31
N VAL A 162 -6.15 -14.94 -14.95
CA VAL A 162 -6.32 -13.84 -14.00
C VAL A 162 -7.21 -12.75 -14.62
N LEU A 163 -7.03 -12.43 -15.90
CA LEU A 163 -7.84 -11.44 -16.63
C LEU A 163 -9.34 -11.76 -16.68
N ARG A 164 -9.76 -13.01 -16.46
CA ARG A 164 -11.18 -13.39 -16.40
C ARG A 164 -11.86 -13.10 -15.05
N ARG A 165 -11.11 -12.58 -14.07
CA ARG A 165 -11.65 -12.22 -12.76
C ARG A 165 -12.35 -10.87 -12.78
N ASP A 166 -13.40 -10.74 -12.00
CA ASP A 166 -14.20 -9.52 -11.81
C ASP A 166 -13.73 -8.65 -10.63
N ASP A 167 -12.75 -9.14 -9.86
CA ASP A 167 -12.22 -8.51 -8.65
C ASP A 167 -10.81 -7.93 -8.81
N LEU A 168 -10.43 -7.57 -10.04
CA LEU A 168 -9.14 -6.97 -10.35
C LEU A 168 -9.14 -5.46 -10.17
N GLY A 169 -8.03 -4.94 -9.64
CA GLY A 169 -7.69 -3.53 -9.76
C GLY A 169 -6.23 -3.37 -10.14
N GLN A 170 -5.95 -2.41 -11.00
CA GLN A 170 -4.59 -2.11 -11.44
C GLN A 170 -4.37 -0.60 -11.56
N ALA A 171 -3.16 -0.15 -11.25
CA ALA A 171 -2.75 1.22 -11.50
C ALA A 171 -1.30 1.23 -11.93
N HIS A 172 -0.98 2.08 -12.91
CA HIS A 172 0.35 2.19 -13.46
C HIS A 172 0.58 3.62 -13.90
N ARG A 173 1.75 4.17 -13.55
CA ARG A 173 2.15 5.50 -13.98
C ARG A 173 3.67 5.62 -14.02
N GLU A 174 4.18 6.20 -15.09
CA GLU A 174 5.60 6.51 -15.28
C GLU A 174 5.74 7.93 -15.84
N GLU A 175 6.53 8.76 -15.17
CA GLU A 175 6.80 10.14 -15.60
C GLU A 175 8.10 10.65 -14.97
N GLY A 176 8.91 11.40 -15.73
CA GLY A 176 10.01 12.18 -15.14
C GLY A 176 11.07 11.40 -14.36
N GLY A 177 11.33 10.13 -14.68
CA GLY A 177 12.35 9.30 -14.01
C GLY A 177 11.88 8.65 -12.71
N CYS A 178 10.58 8.60 -12.47
CA CYS A 178 9.95 7.79 -11.43
C CYS A 178 8.71 7.09 -11.99
N GLY A 179 8.28 6.03 -11.31
CA GLY A 179 7.10 5.30 -11.72
C GLY A 179 6.71 4.20 -10.75
N PHE A 180 5.49 3.70 -10.91
CA PHE A 180 5.01 2.53 -10.19
C PHE A 180 4.07 1.69 -11.05
N SER A 181 3.95 0.42 -10.68
CA SER A 181 2.88 -0.47 -11.13
C SER A 181 2.30 -1.21 -9.94
N LEU A 182 0.99 -1.37 -9.93
CA LEU A 182 0.18 -1.96 -8.87
C LEU A 182 -0.81 -2.94 -9.49
N LEU A 183 -0.88 -4.14 -8.94
CA LEU A 183 -1.92 -5.14 -9.23
C LEU A 183 -2.53 -5.63 -7.92
N HIS A 184 -3.85 -5.72 -7.85
CA HIS A 184 -4.50 -6.37 -6.71
C HIS A 184 -5.71 -7.19 -7.12
N ASN A 185 -6.07 -8.12 -6.24
CA ASN A 185 -7.31 -8.87 -6.36
C ASN A 185 -7.88 -9.24 -4.98
N SER A 186 -9.20 -9.43 -4.90
CA SER A 186 -9.91 -9.81 -3.66
C SER A 186 -9.70 -8.82 -2.51
N ILE A 187 -9.49 -7.56 -2.88
CA ILE A 187 -9.45 -6.40 -1.99
C ILE A 187 -10.49 -5.43 -2.54
N PHE A 188 -11.48 -5.12 -1.71
CA PHE A 188 -12.67 -4.37 -2.09
C PHE A 188 -12.77 -3.10 -1.25
N ALA A 189 -13.20 -1.98 -1.84
CA ALA A 189 -13.57 -0.81 -1.07
C ALA A 189 -15.02 -0.92 -0.55
N ALA A 190 -15.40 -0.13 0.45
CA ALA A 190 -16.78 -0.07 0.93
C ALA A 190 -17.76 0.43 -0.15
N THR A 191 -17.25 1.27 -1.07
CA THR A 191 -17.97 1.82 -2.22
C THR A 191 -17.06 1.83 -3.44
N GLY A 192 -17.62 1.68 -4.64
CA GLY A 192 -16.87 1.73 -5.89
C GLY A 192 -16.38 0.35 -6.36
N THR A 193 -15.61 0.35 -7.44
CA THR A 193 -15.06 -0.85 -8.07
C THR A 193 -13.67 -1.19 -7.51
N CYS A 194 -13.19 -2.42 -7.74
CA CYS A 194 -11.80 -2.77 -7.44
C CYS A 194 -10.81 -1.87 -8.21
N GLN A 195 -11.17 -1.45 -9.43
CA GLN A 195 -10.37 -0.51 -10.21
C GLN A 195 -10.32 0.89 -9.55
N ALA A 196 -11.44 1.40 -9.03
CA ALA A 196 -11.46 2.68 -8.32
C ALA A 196 -10.59 2.64 -7.05
N LEU A 197 -10.54 1.49 -6.35
CA LEU A 197 -9.59 1.30 -5.26
C LEU A 197 -8.14 1.42 -5.77
N ALA A 198 -7.78 0.73 -6.86
CA ALA A 198 -6.44 0.81 -7.43
C ALA A 198 -6.04 2.25 -7.80
N GLU A 199 -6.96 3.05 -8.31
CA GLU A 199 -6.74 4.47 -8.63
C GLU A 199 -6.41 5.28 -7.37
N VAL A 200 -7.20 5.16 -6.30
CA VAL A 200 -6.91 5.81 -5.01
C VAL A 200 -5.55 5.39 -4.46
N LEU A 201 -5.24 4.10 -4.51
CA LEU A 201 -3.96 3.55 -4.08
C LEU A 201 -2.78 4.08 -4.92
N GLY A 202 -3.00 4.25 -6.22
CA GLY A 202 -2.04 4.81 -7.17
C GLY A 202 -1.81 6.31 -7.00
N GLU A 203 -2.84 7.08 -6.66
CA GLU A 203 -2.69 8.51 -6.31
C GLU A 203 -1.74 8.69 -5.12
N LEU A 204 -1.86 7.84 -4.10
CA LEU A 204 -0.98 7.87 -2.93
C LEU A 204 0.46 7.50 -3.28
N ALA A 205 0.67 6.46 -4.11
CA ALA A 205 2.01 6.14 -4.61
C ALA A 205 2.59 7.35 -5.36
N TRP A 206 1.79 7.96 -6.22
CA TRP A 206 2.23 9.08 -7.05
C TRP A 206 2.59 10.32 -6.22
N GLN A 207 1.82 10.59 -5.16
CA GLN A 207 2.13 11.66 -4.21
C GLN A 207 3.50 11.46 -3.56
N GLU A 208 3.82 10.26 -3.11
CA GLU A 208 5.11 10.00 -2.47
C GLU A 208 6.29 10.06 -3.46
N LEU A 209 6.07 9.71 -4.73
CA LEU A 209 7.09 9.79 -5.78
C LEU A 209 7.34 11.22 -6.26
N THR A 210 6.32 12.08 -6.29
CA THR A 210 6.39 13.38 -6.99
C THR A 210 6.08 14.60 -6.12
N GLY A 211 5.49 14.41 -4.94
CA GLY A 211 4.92 15.49 -4.13
C GLY A 211 3.58 16.02 -4.66
N THR A 212 3.04 15.48 -5.76
CA THR A 212 1.73 15.86 -6.29
C THR A 212 0.63 15.46 -5.31
N GLN A 213 -0.19 16.40 -4.88
CA GLN A 213 -1.23 16.14 -3.89
C GLN A 213 -2.26 15.12 -4.41
N ALA A 214 -2.48 14.04 -3.66
CA ALA A 214 -3.50 13.06 -3.94
C ALA A 214 -4.89 13.52 -3.47
N GLY A 215 -5.95 13.01 -4.11
CA GLY A 215 -7.34 13.20 -3.68
C GLY A 215 -7.60 12.61 -2.29
N HIS A 216 -6.76 11.66 -1.87
CA HIS A 216 -6.84 10.97 -0.59
C HIS A 216 -5.58 11.16 0.25
N ALA A 217 -5.68 10.95 1.56
CA ALA A 217 -4.52 10.84 2.43
C ALA A 217 -4.75 9.93 3.62
N ILE A 218 -3.65 9.40 4.13
CA ILE A 218 -3.60 8.75 5.43
C ILE A 218 -3.25 9.82 6.47
N ILE A 219 -4.11 9.98 7.48
CA ILE A 219 -3.81 10.80 8.66
C ILE A 219 -3.64 9.90 9.88
N ARG A 220 -2.87 10.35 10.87
CA ARG A 220 -2.38 9.48 11.95
C ARG A 220 -2.56 10.07 13.34
N LEU A 221 -3.05 9.26 14.26
CA LEU A 221 -2.96 9.53 15.70
C LEU A 221 -1.62 8.97 16.19
N GLU A 222 -0.59 9.82 16.33
CA GLU A 222 0.75 9.38 16.74
C GLU A 222 1.01 9.55 18.24
N ALA A 223 0.31 10.49 18.86
CA ALA A 223 0.40 10.81 20.29
C ALA A 223 -1.02 10.98 20.87
N PRO A 224 -1.19 10.94 22.20
CA PRO A 224 -2.46 11.26 22.82
C PRO A 224 -2.90 12.68 22.46
N VAL A 225 -4.17 12.84 22.08
CA VAL A 225 -4.77 14.15 21.74
C VAL A 225 -6.02 14.40 22.56
N THR A 226 -6.38 15.67 22.75
CA THR A 226 -7.60 16.05 23.45
C THR A 226 -8.84 15.66 22.65
N VAL A 227 -9.90 15.29 23.38
CA VAL A 227 -11.25 15.07 22.86
C VAL A 227 -12.19 16.02 23.58
N GLU A 228 -12.64 17.05 22.87
CA GLU A 228 -13.48 18.11 23.42
C GLU A 228 -14.94 17.95 23.00
N ALA A 229 -15.85 18.31 23.89
CA ALA A 229 -17.26 18.38 23.53
C ALA A 229 -17.50 19.58 22.61
N ALA A 230 -18.19 19.36 21.50
CA ALA A 230 -18.52 20.40 20.53
C ALA A 230 -19.93 20.17 19.98
N ALA A 231 -20.40 21.07 19.10
CA ALA A 231 -21.68 20.89 18.42
C ALA A 231 -21.62 19.87 17.27
N ARG A 232 -20.42 19.54 16.78
CA ARG A 232 -20.17 18.64 15.65
C ARG A 232 -18.88 17.85 15.87
N ASP A 233 -18.81 16.67 15.27
CA ASP A 233 -17.58 15.89 15.23
C ASP A 233 -16.57 16.54 14.29
N ARG A 234 -15.32 16.69 14.74
CA ARG A 234 -14.22 17.21 13.91
C ARG A 234 -12.90 16.55 14.27
N VAL A 235 -12.08 16.33 13.25
CA VAL A 235 -10.67 15.98 13.41
C VAL A 235 -9.82 17.19 13.04
N HIS A 236 -8.89 17.56 13.91
CA HIS A 236 -7.90 18.60 13.61
C HIS A 236 -6.56 17.95 13.30
N ILE A 237 -5.95 18.34 12.18
CA ILE A 237 -4.64 17.85 11.75
C ILE A 237 -3.61 18.98 11.62
N ASP A 238 -2.34 18.65 11.79
CA ASP A 238 -1.21 19.51 11.43
C ASP A 238 -0.89 19.44 9.92
N LEU A 239 0.13 20.19 9.48
CA LEU A 239 0.61 20.22 8.09
C LEU A 239 1.16 18.87 7.58
N ASN A 240 1.52 17.96 8.49
CA ASN A 240 2.03 16.62 8.18
C ASN A 240 0.94 15.54 8.22
N GLY A 241 -0.33 15.92 8.42
CA GLY A 241 -1.43 14.97 8.55
C GLY A 241 -1.46 14.22 9.89
N ARG A 242 -0.78 14.73 10.92
CA ARG A 242 -0.92 14.20 12.28
C ARG A 242 -2.17 14.77 12.91
N ILE A 243 -2.97 13.91 13.52
CA ILE A 243 -4.11 14.30 14.33
C ILE A 243 -3.58 14.98 15.60
N VAL A 244 -4.05 16.20 15.86
CA VAL A 244 -3.61 17.01 17.01
C VAL A 244 -4.72 17.29 18.02
N ALA A 245 -5.99 17.21 17.60
CA ALA A 245 -7.15 17.33 18.48
C ALA A 245 -8.39 16.68 17.85
N LEU A 246 -9.32 16.25 18.68
CA LEU A 246 -10.63 15.75 18.29
C LEU A 246 -11.74 16.55 18.97
N GLN A 247 -12.85 16.72 18.26
CA GLN A 247 -14.08 17.26 18.81
C GLN A 247 -15.21 16.26 18.58
N SER A 248 -16.10 16.11 19.57
CA SER A 248 -17.21 15.16 19.54
C SER A 248 -18.52 15.85 19.92
N ALA A 249 -19.56 15.63 19.12
CA ALA A 249 -20.93 16.02 19.42
C ALA A 249 -21.53 15.15 20.54
N ASP A 250 -21.00 13.95 20.76
CA ASP A 250 -21.37 13.09 21.88
C ASP A 250 -20.46 13.36 23.10
N PRO A 251 -20.95 14.03 24.17
CA PRO A 251 -20.15 14.32 25.35
C PRO A 251 -19.76 13.06 26.14
N ARG A 252 -20.38 11.90 25.86
CA ARG A 252 -20.00 10.62 26.48
C ARG A 252 -18.64 10.14 25.99
N VAL A 253 -18.25 10.46 24.76
CA VAL A 253 -16.92 10.12 24.20
C VAL A 253 -15.82 10.79 25.02
N CYS A 254 -16.01 12.05 25.41
CA CYS A 254 -15.06 12.83 26.21
C CYS A 254 -14.82 12.24 27.62
N LYS A 255 -15.77 11.45 28.13
CA LYS A 255 -15.70 10.81 29.45
C LYS A 255 -15.47 9.31 29.39
N ALA A 256 -15.34 8.76 28.18
CA ALA A 256 -15.23 7.33 27.98
C ALA A 256 -13.88 6.80 28.50
N ARG A 257 -13.90 5.59 29.03
CA ARG A 257 -12.72 4.82 29.44
C ARG A 257 -12.75 3.44 28.80
N ARG A 258 -12.47 3.38 27.50
CA ARG A 258 -12.58 2.15 26.69
C ARG A 258 -11.78 2.27 25.39
N LEU A 259 -11.54 1.12 24.74
CA LEU A 259 -11.25 1.10 23.32
C LEU A 259 -12.56 1.35 22.55
N GLY A 260 -12.56 2.25 21.58
CA GLY A 260 -13.75 2.53 20.76
C GLY A 260 -13.49 3.54 19.65
N THR A 261 -14.52 3.75 18.81
CA THR A 261 -14.48 4.72 17.72
C THR A 261 -14.32 6.14 18.27
N ALA A 262 -13.23 6.79 17.88
CA ALA A 262 -12.92 8.18 18.22
C ALA A 262 -13.23 9.14 17.06
N VAL A 263 -13.22 8.63 15.83
CA VAL A 263 -13.63 9.36 14.62
C VAL A 263 -14.54 8.47 13.80
N TYR A 264 -15.69 9.00 13.39
CA TYR A 264 -16.67 8.29 12.59
C TYR A 264 -16.48 8.58 11.09
N LEU A 265 -17.08 7.74 10.25
CA LEU A 265 -17.15 7.99 8.81
C LEU A 265 -17.78 9.36 8.54
N SER A 266 -17.26 10.06 7.53
CA SER A 266 -17.72 11.38 7.11
C SER A 266 -17.51 12.51 8.13
N THR A 267 -16.77 12.28 9.22
CA THR A 267 -16.35 13.36 10.12
C THR A 267 -15.51 14.40 9.36
N GLU A 268 -15.78 15.69 9.59
CA GLU A 268 -15.04 16.80 9.00
C GLU A 268 -13.56 16.78 9.45
N VAL A 269 -12.64 16.93 8.51
CA VAL A 269 -11.20 17.06 8.77
C VAL A 269 -10.77 18.51 8.53
N TRP A 270 -10.19 19.12 9.55
CA TRP A 270 -9.80 20.52 9.60
C TRP A 270 -8.27 20.66 9.74
N GLN A 271 -7.70 21.62 9.02
CA GLN A 271 -6.29 22.00 9.10
C GLN A 271 -6.23 23.53 9.17
N GLU A 272 -5.55 24.08 10.17
CA GLU A 272 -5.40 25.53 10.37
C GLU A 272 -6.73 26.32 10.28
N GLY A 273 -7.81 25.75 10.82
CA GLY A 273 -9.13 26.39 10.80
C GLY A 273 -9.85 26.36 9.46
N GLN A 274 -9.37 25.58 8.48
CA GLN A 274 -10.05 25.33 7.21
C GLN A 274 -10.50 23.87 7.09
N LEU A 275 -11.68 23.66 6.51
CA LEU A 275 -12.16 22.32 6.15
C LEU A 275 -11.36 21.81 4.93
N VAL A 276 -10.59 20.75 5.14
CA VAL A 276 -9.71 20.16 4.10
C VAL A 276 -10.21 18.83 3.56
N GLY A 277 -11.20 18.21 4.23
CA GLY A 277 -11.73 16.93 3.77
C GLY A 277 -12.68 16.26 4.75
N PHE A 278 -12.90 14.98 4.50
CA PHE A 278 -13.79 14.12 5.29
C PHE A 278 -13.16 12.76 5.52
N ALA A 279 -13.44 12.17 6.68
CA ALA A 279 -13.05 10.81 7.01
C ALA A 279 -13.71 9.80 6.06
N GLU A 280 -12.91 8.94 5.43
CA GLU A 280 -13.37 7.82 4.59
C GLU A 280 -13.28 6.48 5.32
N THR A 281 -12.55 6.44 6.44
CA THR A 281 -12.56 5.31 7.39
C THR A 281 -12.72 5.83 8.81
N GLU A 282 -13.22 4.97 9.69
CA GLU A 282 -13.27 5.27 11.12
C GLU A 282 -11.89 5.16 11.76
N LEU A 283 -11.68 5.88 12.86
CA LEU A 283 -10.51 5.72 13.73
C LEU A 283 -10.94 5.13 15.06
N VAL A 284 -10.33 4.02 15.45
CA VAL A 284 -10.44 3.46 16.79
C VAL A 284 -9.29 4.00 17.65
N ALA A 285 -9.59 4.40 18.87
CA ALA A 285 -8.59 4.87 19.83
C ALA A 285 -8.91 4.35 21.23
N ARG A 286 -7.91 4.34 22.11
CA ARG A 286 -8.15 4.17 23.54
C ARG A 286 -8.58 5.52 24.10
N LEU A 287 -9.85 5.64 24.46
CA LEU A 287 -10.41 6.83 25.09
C LEU A 287 -10.21 6.74 26.60
N ALA A 288 -9.62 7.78 27.20
CA ALA A 288 -9.48 7.92 28.64
C ALA A 288 -9.30 9.40 29.02
N ASP A 289 -10.04 9.86 30.03
CA ASP A 289 -9.82 11.16 30.69
C ASP A 289 -9.78 12.37 29.74
N GLY A 290 -10.67 12.39 28.74
CA GLY A 290 -10.72 13.46 27.74
C GLY A 290 -9.61 13.38 26.68
N LEU A 291 -8.90 12.25 26.60
CA LEU A 291 -7.87 11.99 25.61
C LEU A 291 -8.21 10.79 24.73
N ALA A 292 -7.79 10.86 23.46
CA ALA A 292 -7.72 9.72 22.55
C ALA A 292 -6.25 9.30 22.40
N HIS A 293 -5.93 8.10 22.86
CA HIS A 293 -4.60 7.53 22.78
C HIS A 293 -4.48 6.59 21.58
N PRO A 294 -3.34 6.62 20.85
CA PRO A 294 -3.06 5.65 19.81
C PRO A 294 -3.04 4.23 20.37
N HIS A 295 -3.41 3.25 19.54
CA HIS A 295 -3.29 1.83 19.89
C HIS A 295 -2.80 0.99 18.72
N GLY A 296 -2.13 -0.11 19.03
CA GLY A 296 -1.77 -1.13 18.05
C GLY A 296 -0.70 -0.69 17.03
N LEU A 297 -0.74 -1.32 15.86
CA LEU A 297 0.17 -1.07 14.75
C LEU A 297 -0.09 0.30 14.09
N PRO A 298 0.86 0.86 13.33
CA PRO A 298 0.69 2.13 12.62
C PRO A 298 -0.63 2.25 11.83
N VAL A 299 -1.05 1.20 11.14
CA VAL A 299 -2.33 1.18 10.42
C VAL A 299 -3.55 1.30 11.34
N GLN A 300 -3.51 0.71 12.54
CA GLN A 300 -4.64 0.70 13.48
C GLN A 300 -4.88 2.06 14.15
N ARG A 301 -3.86 2.92 14.15
CA ARG A 301 -3.92 4.31 14.63
C ARG A 301 -3.95 5.33 13.50
N SER A 302 -4.29 4.90 12.29
CA SER A 302 -4.41 5.74 11.10
C SER A 302 -5.84 5.68 10.55
N MET A 303 -6.21 6.67 9.75
CA MET A 303 -7.46 6.68 9.00
C MET A 303 -7.24 7.29 7.62
N MET A 304 -8.07 6.90 6.67
CA MET A 304 -8.15 7.52 5.36
C MET A 304 -9.06 8.74 5.41
N MET A 305 -8.64 9.80 4.73
CA MET A 305 -9.49 10.94 4.40
C MET A 305 -9.52 11.18 2.90
N ARG A 306 -10.65 11.72 2.42
CA ARG A 306 -10.79 12.30 1.08
C ARG A 306 -10.76 13.82 1.19
N ARG A 307 -10.02 14.48 0.32
CA ARG A 307 -9.92 15.94 0.26
C ARG A 307 -11.16 16.56 -0.37
N SER A 308 -11.54 17.73 0.13
CA SER A 308 -12.67 18.51 -0.38
C SER A 308 -12.35 19.24 -1.71
N ASN A 309 -11.08 19.53 -1.98
CA ASN A 309 -10.65 20.45 -3.04
C ASN A 309 -9.96 19.79 -4.24
N VAL A 310 -10.00 18.46 -4.37
CA VAL A 310 -9.58 17.80 -5.61
C VAL A 310 -10.84 17.52 -6.41
N THR A 311 -11.22 18.47 -7.26
CA THR A 311 -12.13 18.19 -8.37
C THR A 311 -11.51 17.09 -9.22
N ALA A 312 -12.26 16.00 -9.41
CA ALA A 312 -11.94 14.94 -10.37
C ALA A 312 -11.78 15.49 -11.79
#